data_AF-A3IY34-F1
#
_entry.id   AF-A3IY34-F1
#
_cell.length_a   1.000
_cell.length_b   1.000
_cell.length_c   1.000
_cell.angle_alpha   90.00
_cell.angle_beta   90.00
_cell.angle_gamma   90.00
#
_symmetry.space_group_name_H-M   'P 1'
#
loop_
_entity.id
_entity.type
_entity.pdbx_description
1 polymer ?
#
loop_
_entity_poly.entity_id
_entity_poly.type
_entity_poly.pdbx_seq_one_letter_code
_entity_poly.pdbx_strand_id
1 'polypeptide(L)' 'MNYLKQVSYIELKDGFQTYIFKTNLDFVRYKFFPTKEELNDALEKAKNQGWKVINATKTVNRLNRQTKK' A
#
# COMPACT_ATOMS: atom_id res chain seq x y z
N MET A 1 -9.63 -18.51 8.50
CA MET A 1 -8.83 -17.67 7.59
C MET A 1 -8.40 -16.45 8.39
N ASN A 2 -7.15 -16.38 8.84
CA ASN A 2 -6.65 -15.20 9.57
C ASN A 2 -6.49 -14.08 8.56
N TYR A 3 -7.42 -13.14 8.53
CA TYR A 3 -7.29 -11.93 7.73
C TYR A 3 -6.05 -11.19 8.24
N LEU A 4 -5.00 -11.05 7.44
CA LEU A 4 -3.81 -10.33 7.89
C LEU A 4 -4.06 -8.82 7.81
N LYS A 5 -3.72 -8.09 8.88
CA LYS A 5 -3.55 -6.63 8.83
C LYS A 5 -2.44 -6.33 7.82
N GLN A 6 -2.78 -5.67 6.72
CA GLN A 6 -1.85 -5.44 5.61
C GLN A 6 -1.92 -3.98 5.13
N VAL A 7 -0.77 -3.42 4.79
CA VAL A 7 -0.64 -2.17 4.06
C VAL A 7 0.04 -2.45 2.74
N SER A 8 -0.59 -2.08 1.63
CA SER A 8 0.02 -2.06 0.31
C SER A 8 0.29 -0.63 -0.12
N TYR A 9 1.35 -0.37 -0.88
CA TYR A 9 1.58 0.95 -1.46
C TYR A 9 1.99 0.88 -2.93
N ILE A 10 1.70 1.96 -3.66
CA ILE A 10 2.01 2.14 -5.07
C ILE A 10 2.70 3.49 -5.21
N GLU A 11 3.80 3.51 -5.93
CA GLU A 11 4.50 4.71 -6.36
C GLU A 11 3.84 5.28 -7.62
N LEU A 12 3.46 6.54 -7.54
CA LEU A 12 2.88 7.35 -8.61
C LEU A 12 3.87 8.47 -8.97
N LYS A 13 3.58 9.20 -10.05
CA LYS A 13 4.45 10.30 -10.51
C LYS A 13 4.68 11.36 -9.42
N ASP A 14 3.64 11.67 -8.65
CA ASP A 14 3.63 12.79 -7.71
C ASP A 14 3.68 12.35 -6.24
N GLY A 15 3.91 11.06 -5.96
CA GLY A 15 3.99 10.54 -4.59
C GLY A 15 3.59 9.07 -4.48
N PHE A 16 3.06 8.69 -3.32
CA PHE A 16 2.78 7.31 -2.97
C PHE A 16 1.35 7.14 -2.45
N GLN A 17 0.61 6.21 -3.05
CA GLN A 17 -0.72 5.85 -2.59
C GLN A 17 -0.67 4.57 -1.78
N THR A 18 -1.17 4.61 -0.55
CA THR A 18 -1.27 3.44 0.33
C THR A 18 -2.70 2.91 0.41
N TYR A 19 -2.83 1.60 0.66
CA TYR A 19 -4.08 0.87 0.82
C TYR A 19 -3.97 0.00 2.08
N ILE A 20 -4.87 0.22 3.02
CA ILE A 20 -4.86 -0.39 4.35
C ILE A 20 -5.99 -1.40 4.42
N PHE A 21 -5.62 -2.68 4.47
CA PHE A 21 -6.51 -3.83 4.59
C PHE A 21 -6.59 -4.24 6.06
N LYS A 22 -7.80 -4.17 6.62
CA LYS A 22 -8.06 -4.58 8.00
C LYS A 22 -8.52 -6.03 8.06
N THR A 23 -8.38 -6.62 9.24
CA THR A 23 -8.78 -7.99 9.60
C THR A 23 -10.27 -8.31 9.39
N ASN A 24 -11.16 -7.32 9.44
CA ASN A 24 -12.60 -7.59 9.59
C ASN A 24 -13.41 -7.37 8.30
N LEU A 25 -12.78 -7.45 7.12
CA LEU A 25 -13.40 -7.08 5.84
C LEU A 25 -13.97 -5.64 5.80
N ASP A 26 -13.50 -4.80 6.73
CA ASP A 26 -13.75 -3.36 6.75
C ASP A 26 -13.32 -2.71 5.43
N PHE A 27 -13.93 -1.57 5.11
CA PHE A 27 -13.53 -0.75 3.97
C PHE A 27 -12.01 -0.51 3.94
N VAL A 28 -11.42 -0.76 2.77
CA VAL A 28 -10.00 -0.46 2.52
C VAL A 28 -9.82 1.05 2.64
N ARG A 29 -8.97 1.46 3.58
CA ARG A 29 -8.62 2.87 3.71
C ARG A 29 -7.45 3.18 2.80
N TYR A 30 -7.40 4.39 2.27
CA TYR A 30 -6.28 4.84 1.48
C TYR A 30 -5.74 6.15 2.03
N LYS A 31 -4.44 6.35 1.85
CA LYS A 31 -3.78 7.61 2.19
C LYS A 31 -2.67 7.89 1.18
N PHE A 32 -2.63 9.12 0.72
CA PHE A 32 -1.58 9.63 -0.15
C PHE A 32 -0.45 10.23 0.68
N PHE A 33 0.78 9.98 0.24
CA PHE A 33 2.00 10.52 0.81
C PHE A 33 2.80 11.20 -0.30
N PRO A 34 3.03 12.53 -0.23
CA PRO A 34 3.80 13.23 -1.26
C PRO A 34 5.27 12.82 -1.31
N THR A 35 5.86 12.50 -0.15
CA THR A 35 7.29 12.20 -0.05
C THR A 35 7.54 10.76 0.41
N LYS A 36 8.71 10.24 0.04
CA LYS A 36 9.15 8.90 0.44
C LYS A 36 9.46 8.82 1.94
N GLU A 37 9.88 9.91 2.55
CA GLU A 37 10.20 10.00 3.98
C GLU A 37 8.94 9.79 4.83
N GLU A 38 7.85 10.51 4.51
CA GLU A 38 6.57 10.34 5.20
C GLU A 38 5.98 8.93 5.01
N LEU A 39 6.13 8.37 3.80
CA LEU A 39 5.74 6.99 3.55
C LEU A 39 6.54 6.04 4.44
N ASN A 40 7.87 6.18 4.49
CA ASN A 40 8.73 5.28 5.24
C ASN A 40 8.41 5.31 6.74
N ASP A 41 8.22 6.51 7.32
CA ASP A 41 7.79 6.65 8.72
C ASP A 41 6.46 5.91 8.99
N ALA A 42 5.47 6.08 8.09
CA ALA A 42 4.20 5.38 8.22
C ALA A 42 4.34 3.85 8.08
N LEU A 43 5.19 3.38 7.16
CA LEU A 43 5.46 1.96 6.95
C LEU A 43 6.23 1.33 8.12
N GLU A 44 7.15 2.05 8.74
CA GLU A 44 7.87 1.60 9.93
C GLU A 44 6.92 1.44 11.12
N LYS A 45 6.06 2.45 11.36
CA LYS A 45 5.00 2.36 12.37
C LYS A 45 4.08 1.17 12.12
N ALA A 46 3.69 0.92 10.86
CA ALA A 46 2.87 -0.23 10.50
C ALA A 46 3.58 -1.56 10.77
N LYS A 47 4.85 -1.70 10.38
CA LYS A 47 5.67 -2.90 10.67
C LYS A 47 5.81 -3.15 12.17
N ASN A 48 6.06 -2.11 12.96
CA ASN A 48 6.19 -2.20 14.42
C ASN A 48 4.89 -2.66 15.09
N GLN A 49 3.74 -2.34 14.50
CA GLN A 49 2.43 -2.83 14.92
C GLN A 49 2.07 -4.23 14.39
N GLY A 50 3.01 -4.90 13.69
CA GLY A 50 2.81 -6.24 13.14
C GLY A 50 2.02 -6.27 11.82
N TRP A 51 1.89 -5.15 11.11
CA TRP A 51 1.24 -5.13 9.80
C TRP A 51 2.17 -5.65 8.72
N LYS A 52 1.62 -6.44 7.80
CA LYS A 52 2.32 -6.85 6.60
C LYS A 52 2.41 -5.68 5.63
N VAL A 53 3.62 -5.28 5.24
CA VAL A 53 3.83 -4.21 4.25
C VAL A 53 4.16 -4.79 2.88
N ILE A 54 3.47 -4.34 1.84
CA ILE A 54 3.67 -4.80 0.45
C ILE A 54 3.90 -3.60 -0.48
N ASN A 55 4.98 -3.66 -1.25
CA ASN A 55 5.16 -2.77 -2.40
C ASN A 55 4.44 -3.38 -3.61
N ALA A 56 3.35 -2.74 -4.06
CA ALA A 56 2.55 -3.19 -5.19
C ALA A 56 2.90 -2.48 -6.52
N THR A 57 3.84 -1.54 -6.51
CA THR A 57 4.21 -0.70 -7.67
C THR A 57 4.51 -1.53 -8.91
N LYS A 58 5.40 -2.53 -8.80
CA LYS A 58 5.80 -3.37 -9.95
C LYS A 58 4.62 -4.16 -10.52
N THR A 59 3.79 -4.72 -9.65
CA THR A 59 2.61 -5.50 -10.02
C THR A 59 1.61 -4.65 -10.77
N VAL A 60 1.31 -3.46 -10.24
CA VAL A 60 0.35 -2.52 -10.83
C VAL A 60 0.87 -2.00 -12.17
N ASN A 61 2.15 -1.62 -12.25
CA ASN A 61 2.76 -1.19 -13.51
C ASN A 61 2.69 -2.28 -14.59
N ARG A 62 2.86 -3.55 -14.22
CA ARG A 62 2.72 -4.68 -15.15
C ARG A 62 1.28 -4.82 -15.64
N LEU A 63 0.29 -4.76 -14.74
CA LEU A 63 -1.13 -4.87 -15.10
C LEU A 63 -1.61 -3.70 -15.98
N ASN A 64 -1.17 -2.48 -15.67
CA ASN A 64 -1.48 -1.29 -16.46
C ASN A 64 -0.91 -1.36 -17.88
N ARG A 65 0.25 -2.01 -18.08
CA ARG A 65 0.80 -2.25 -19.42
C ARG A 65 -0.04 -3.25 -20.22
N GLN A 66 -0.65 -4.23 -19.57
CA GLN A 66 -1.45 -5.27 -20.22
C GLN A 66 -2.86 -4.80 -20.61
N THR A 67 -3.39 -3.81 -19.90
CA THR A 67 -4.74 -3.26 -20.08
C THR A 67 -4.79 -2.08 -21.06
N LYS A 68 -3.65 -1.45 -21.37
CA LYS A 68 -3.52 -0.53 -22.50
C LYS A 68 -3.44 -1.33 -23.81
N LYS A 69 -4.59 -1.82 -24.27
CA LYS A 69 -4.82 -2.33 -25.63
C LYS A 69 -5.87 -1.49 -26.32
#